data_AF-W9C0G8-F1
#
_entry.id   AF-W9C0G8-F1
#
_cell.length_a   1.000
_cell.length_b   1.000
_cell.length_c   1.000
_cell.angle_alpha   90.00
_cell.angle_beta   90.00
_cell.angle_gamma   90.00
#
_symmetry.space_group_name_H-M   'P 1'
#
loop_
_entity.id
_entity.type
_entity.pdbx_description
1 polymer ?
#
loop_
_entity_poly.entity_id
_entity_poly.type
_entity_poly.pdbx_seq_one_letter_code
_entity_poly.pdbx_strand_id
1 'polypeptide(L)'
;MTVYAMLPLCVEAGISALSKPSSESEALKELLIEAGTLSADVGGLGGMIDRALFTACAAYCYARSAAKRDGKTDETITAEIHRAYDRQKALAQGRS
;
A
#
# COMPACT_ATOMS: atom_id res chain seq x y z
N MET A 1 -56.05 18.47 -12.65
CA MET A 1 -55.26 17.27 -12.99
C MET A 1 -55.72 16.16 -12.05
N THR A 2 -56.22 15.03 -12.56
CA THR A 2 -56.76 13.96 -11.71
C THR A 2 -55.64 13.04 -11.21
N VAL A 3 -55.84 12.37 -10.07
CA VAL A 3 -54.89 11.39 -9.52
C VAL A 3 -54.50 10.33 -10.56
N TYR A 4 -55.46 9.95 -11.40
CA TYR A 4 -55.24 8.96 -12.47
C TYR A 4 -54.37 9.49 -13.63
N ALA A 5 -54.42 10.79 -13.92
CA ALA A 5 -53.57 11.41 -14.94
C ALA A 5 -52.11 11.61 -14.49
N MET A 6 -51.84 11.52 -13.18
CA MET A 6 -50.49 11.59 -12.61
C MET A 6 -49.76 10.24 -12.62
N LEU A 7 -50.52 9.13 -12.62
CA LEU A 7 -49.97 7.78 -12.58
C LEU A 7 -48.95 7.50 -13.70
N PRO A 8 -49.21 7.86 -14.98
CA PRO A 8 -48.27 7.61 -16.07
C PRO A 8 -46.96 8.37 -15.87
N LEU A 9 -47.03 9.63 -15.41
CA LEU A 9 -45.85 10.47 -15.17
C LEU A 9 -44.99 9.93 -14.03
N CYS A 10 -45.62 9.43 -12.96
CA CYS A 10 -44.91 8.79 -11.85
C CYS A 10 -44.26 7.48 -12.28
N VAL A 11 -44.93 6.68 -13.12
CA VAL A 11 -44.38 5.43 -13.66
C VAL A 11 -43.22 5.71 -14.60
N GLU A 12 -43.34 6.68 -15.48
CA GLU A 12 -42.30 7.06 -16.45
C GLU A 12 -41.07 7.66 -15.77
N ALA A 13 -41.27 8.51 -14.75
CA ALA A 13 -40.20 9.01 -13.90
C ALA A 13 -39.52 7.89 -13.10
N GLY A 14 -40.29 6.93 -12.57
CA GLY A 14 -39.78 5.76 -11.86
C GLY A 14 -38.95 4.84 -12.74
N ILE A 15 -39.42 4.53 -13.96
CA ILE A 15 -38.68 3.74 -14.95
C ILE A 15 -37.41 4.48 -15.39
N SER A 16 -37.48 5.79 -15.60
CA SER A 16 -36.31 6.61 -15.97
C SER A 16 -35.27 6.67 -14.85
N ALA A 17 -35.70 6.69 -13.59
CA ALA A 17 -34.81 6.62 -12.44
C ALA A 17 -34.15 5.24 -12.30
N LEU A 18 -34.88 4.15 -12.53
CA LEU A 18 -34.34 2.77 -12.53
C LEU A 18 -33.42 2.49 -13.71
N SER A 19 -33.72 3.07 -14.87
CA SER A 19 -32.95 2.91 -16.11
C SER A 19 -31.71 3.79 -16.13
N LYS A 20 -31.53 4.65 -15.13
CA LYS A 20 -30.31 5.44 -14.96
C LYS A 20 -29.27 4.47 -14.37
N PRO A 21 -28.31 3.95 -15.16
CA PRO A 21 -27.22 3.20 -14.58
C PRO A 21 -26.55 4.09 -13.53
N SER A 22 -25.98 3.50 -12.47
CA SER A 22 -24.99 4.24 -11.67
C SER A 22 -24.07 4.89 -12.69
N SER A 23 -24.02 6.23 -12.64
CA SER A 23 -23.34 6.93 -13.74
C SER A 23 -21.94 6.35 -13.81
N GLU A 24 -21.43 6.07 -15.00
CA GLU A 24 -20.06 5.57 -15.17
C GLU A 24 -19.06 6.41 -14.33
N SER A 25 -19.36 7.70 -14.13
CA SER A 25 -18.67 8.62 -13.23
C SER A 25 -18.67 8.22 -11.74
N GLU A 26 -19.75 7.65 -11.22
CA GLU A 26 -19.87 7.20 -9.83
C GLU A 26 -19.08 5.90 -9.59
N ALA A 27 -19.17 4.94 -10.52
CA ALA A 27 -18.34 3.74 -10.50
C ALA A 27 -16.84 4.07 -10.63
N LEU A 28 -16.49 5.03 -11.50
CA LEU A 28 -15.12 5.53 -11.63
C LEU A 28 -14.63 6.21 -10.34
N LYS A 29 -15.49 6.98 -9.65
CA LYS A 29 -15.13 7.60 -8.37
C LYS A 29 -14.86 6.56 -7.28
N GLU A 30 -15.70 5.54 -7.17
CA GLU A 30 -15.51 4.45 -6.22
C GLU A 30 -14.21 3.70 -6.49
N LEU A 31 -13.93 3.39 -7.76
CA LEU A 31 -12.68 2.75 -8.16
C LEU A 31 -11.45 3.62 -7.82
N LEU A 32 -11.53 4.93 -8.04
CA LEU A 32 -10.43 5.85 -7.72
C LEU A 32 -10.19 5.98 -6.21
N ILE A 33 -11.26 5.96 -5.41
CA ILE A 33 -11.16 5.95 -3.95
C ILE A 33 -10.47 4.66 -3.50
N GLU A 34 -10.92 3.51 -3.99
CA GLU A 34 -10.36 2.21 -3.62
C GLU A 34 -8.91 2.03 -4.12
N ALA A 35 -8.59 2.54 -5.30
CA ALA A 35 -7.21 2.60 -5.78
C ALA A 35 -6.35 3.48 -4.87
N GLY A 36 -6.90 4.59 -4.37
CA GLY A 36 -6.25 5.48 -3.41
C GLY A 36 -6.01 4.84 -2.06
N THR A 37 -7.00 4.12 -1.51
CA THR A 37 -6.87 3.38 -0.23
C THR A 37 -5.82 2.27 -0.35
N LEU A 38 -5.90 1.46 -1.41
CA LEU A 38 -4.90 0.41 -1.66
C LEU A 38 -3.49 0.98 -1.83
N SER A 39 -3.35 2.11 -2.52
CA SER A 39 -2.06 2.78 -2.69
C SER A 39 -1.47 3.27 -1.36
N ALA A 40 -2.32 3.81 -0.48
CA ALA A 40 -1.90 4.23 0.86
C ALA A 40 -1.46 3.03 1.72
N ASP A 41 -2.20 1.92 1.65
CA ASP A 41 -1.86 0.68 2.37
C ASP A 41 -0.54 0.09 1.89
N VAL A 42 -0.31 0.04 0.57
CA VAL A 42 0.97 -0.38 -0.02
C VAL A 42 2.11 0.53 0.45
N GLY A 43 1.87 1.85 0.53
CA GLY A 43 2.84 2.80 1.10
C GLY A 43 3.18 2.49 2.56
N GLY A 44 2.16 2.16 3.37
CA GLY A 44 2.34 1.72 4.75
C GLY A 44 3.16 0.44 4.88
N LEU A 45 2.89 -0.55 4.02
CA LEU A 45 3.65 -1.80 3.96
C LEU A 45 5.11 -1.56 3.57
N GLY A 46 5.40 -0.63 2.66
CA GLY A 46 6.76 -0.27 2.26
C GLY A 46 7.62 0.17 3.46
N GLY A 47 7.08 1.02 4.33
CA GLY A 47 7.79 1.44 5.56
C GLY A 47 7.99 0.30 6.56
N MET A 48 7.03 -0.61 6.69
CA MET A 48 7.16 -1.78 7.56
C MET A 48 8.21 -2.76 7.04
N ILE A 49 8.24 -3.02 5.74
CA ILE A 49 9.24 -3.89 5.09
C ILE A 49 10.63 -3.26 5.21
N ASP A 50 10.76 -1.95 5.04
CA ASP A 50 12.05 -1.24 5.18
C ASP A 50 12.63 -1.40 6.60
N ARG A 51 11.79 -1.21 7.62
CA ARG A 51 12.17 -1.47 9.03
C ARG A 51 12.54 -2.92 9.27
N ALA A 52 11.74 -3.87 8.76
CA ALA A 52 12.01 -5.30 8.90
C ALA A 52 13.35 -5.70 8.25
N LEU A 53 13.64 -5.14 7.07
CA LEU A 53 14.92 -5.36 6.38
C LEU A 53 16.10 -4.83 7.21
N PHE A 54 15.98 -3.63 7.77
CA PHE A 54 17.02 -3.07 8.64
C PHE A 54 17.24 -3.95 9.89
N THR A 55 16.17 -4.35 10.57
CA THR A 55 16.25 -5.23 11.75
C THR A 55 16.87 -6.59 11.42
N ALA A 56 16.56 -7.17 10.25
CA ALA A 56 17.17 -8.42 9.81
C ALA A 56 18.69 -8.27 9.54
N CYS A 57 19.11 -7.16 8.92
CA CYS A 57 20.53 -6.84 8.73
C CYS A 57 21.25 -6.68 10.08
N ALA A 58 20.61 -6.00 11.04
CA ALA A 58 21.13 -5.85 12.39
C ALA A 58 21.32 -7.19 13.09
N ALA A 59 20.26 -8.00 13.16
CA ALA A 59 20.28 -9.31 13.78
C ALA A 59 21.38 -10.21 13.18
N TYR A 60 21.51 -10.23 11.84
CA TYR A 60 22.54 -10.99 11.16
C TYR A 60 23.96 -10.51 11.50
N CYS A 61 24.23 -9.21 11.48
CA CYS A 61 25.56 -8.67 11.78
C CYS A 61 25.98 -8.97 13.24
N TYR A 62 25.08 -8.79 14.21
CA TYR A 62 25.35 -9.15 15.60
C TYR A 62 25.55 -10.66 15.78
N ALA A 63 24.69 -11.50 15.19
CA ALA A 63 24.84 -12.96 15.25
C ALA A 63 26.18 -13.40 14.65
N ARG A 64 26.59 -12.79 13.53
CA ARG A 64 27.86 -13.07 12.87
C ARG A 64 29.07 -12.65 13.72
N SER A 65 29.03 -11.47 14.34
CA SER A 65 30.11 -11.00 15.22
C SER A 65 30.23 -11.91 16.44
N ALA A 66 29.11 -12.27 17.07
CA ALA A 66 29.08 -13.21 18.19
C ALA A 66 29.64 -14.59 17.82
N ALA A 67 29.26 -15.12 16.65
CA ALA A 67 29.77 -16.41 16.15
C ALA A 67 31.27 -16.38 15.88
N LYS A 68 31.80 -15.26 15.37
CA LYS A 68 33.23 -15.08 15.11
C LYS A 68 34.05 -14.76 16.36
N ARG A 69 33.40 -14.40 17.48
CA ARG A 69 34.03 -13.86 18.69
C ARG A 69 35.02 -12.74 18.35
N ASP A 70 34.67 -11.90 17.39
CA ASP A 70 35.60 -10.94 16.79
C ASP A 70 35.82 -9.68 17.64
N GLY A 71 35.09 -9.54 18.76
CA GLY A 71 35.27 -8.43 19.70
C GLY A 71 35.00 -7.06 19.09
N LYS A 72 34.26 -6.99 17.98
CA LYS A 72 33.94 -5.72 17.33
C LYS A 72 33.14 -4.81 18.25
N THR A 73 33.44 -3.52 18.16
CA THR A 73 32.66 -2.49 18.84
C THR A 73 31.30 -2.34 18.15
N ASP A 74 30.34 -1.79 18.89
CA ASP A 74 28.98 -1.59 18.41
C ASP A 74 28.95 -0.62 17.20
N GLU A 75 29.83 0.37 17.17
CA GLU A 75 29.97 1.31 16.04
C GLU A 75 30.42 0.58 14.77
N THR A 76 31.32 -0.40 14.91
CA THR A 76 31.81 -1.19 13.78
C THR A 76 30.70 -2.06 13.21
N ILE A 77 29.92 -2.70 14.09
CA ILE A 77 28.78 -3.53 13.69
C ILE A 77 27.70 -2.66 13.04
N THR A 78 27.40 -1.49 13.60
CA THR A 78 26.44 -0.51 13.03
C THR A 78 26.83 -0.08 11.62
N ALA A 79 28.11 0.21 11.37
CA ALA A 79 28.58 0.51 10.02
C ALA A 79 28.42 -0.67 9.05
N GLU A 80 28.62 -1.91 9.51
CA GLU A 80 28.35 -3.11 8.71
C GLU A 80 26.86 -3.30 8.40
N ILE A 81 25.98 -2.98 9.36
CA ILE A 81 24.52 -3.04 9.20
C ILE A 81 24.08 -2.09 8.10
N HIS A 82 24.49 -0.82 8.15
CA HIS A 82 24.13 0.16 7.12
C HIS A 82 24.60 -0.28 5.73
N ARG A 83 25.86 -0.74 5.61
CA ARG A 83 26.38 -1.24 4.34
C ARG A 83 25.61 -2.47 3.83
N ALA A 84 25.18 -3.37 4.72
CA ALA A 84 24.40 -4.54 4.34
C ALA A 84 22.99 -4.14 3.88
N TYR A 85 22.34 -3.25 4.63
CA TYR A 85 21.03 -2.71 4.31
C TYR A 85 21.04 -1.96 2.97
N ASP A 86 22.03 -1.09 2.72
CA ASP A 86 22.16 -0.34 1.47
C ASP A 86 22.33 -1.27 0.26
N ARG A 87 23.11 -2.35 0.40
CA ARG A 87 23.23 -3.37 -0.66
C ARG A 87 21.90 -4.07 -0.93
N GLN A 88 21.17 -4.48 0.11
CA GLN A 88 19.87 -5.12 -0.07
C GLN A 88 18.86 -4.18 -0.73
N LYS A 89 18.89 -2.90 -0.36
CA LYS A 89 18.05 -1.86 -0.98
C LYS A 89 18.39 -1.64 -2.45
N ALA A 90 19.68 -1.61 -2.80
CA ALA A 90 20.13 -1.50 -4.19
C ALA A 90 19.67 -2.71 -5.03
N LEU A 91 19.79 -3.93 -4.51
CA LEU A 91 19.30 -5.15 -5.14
C LEU A 91 17.78 -5.11 -5.37
N ALA A 92 17.01 -4.70 -4.36
CA ALA A 92 15.56 -4.58 -4.47
C ALA A 92 15.13 -3.53 -5.53
N GLN A 93 15.97 -2.51 -5.76
CA GLN A 93 15.75 -1.48 -6.78
C GLN A 93 16.31 -1.85 -8.16
N GLY A 94 16.88 -3.05 -8.33
CA GLY A 94 17.51 -3.48 -9.59
C GLY A 94 18.79 -2.72 -9.94
N ARG A 95 19.43 -2.08 -8.96
CA ARG A 95 20.69 -1.35 -9.11
C ARG A 95 21.80 -2.29 -8.65
N SER A 96 22.31 -3.11 -9.57
CA SER A 96 23.46 -4.01 -9.35
C SER A 96 24.76 -3.36 -9.77
#